data_AF-A0AAD7MVC4-F1
#
_entry.id   AF-A0AAD7MVC4-F1
#
_cell.length_a   1.000
_cell.length_b   1.000
_cell.length_c   1.000
_cell.angle_alpha   90.00
_cell.angle_beta   90.00
_cell.angle_gamma   90.00
#
_symmetry.space_group_name_H-M   'P 1'
#
loop_
_entity.id
_entity.type
_entity.pdbx_description
1 polymer ?
#
loop_
_entity_poly.entity_id
_entity_poly.type
_entity_poly.pdbx_seq_one_letter_code
_entity_poly.pdbx_strand_id
1 'polypeptide(L)'
;GELICLQVERVIYHIHLTQLIRLSDVMNDIFGIPDGKLATDPLREGSELYPLYLEGVEKQEWEDFLAWVYRAEFVPVKSDVHRERLYLSLLKLSARWEISSGVAYAIDALEKLNLPAVRQLELARMYTLGDWVQPAVKVILASPLSKLGDGELSQLGLKVYSLLVRAKEKM
;
A
#
# COMPACT_ATOMS: atom_id res chain seq x y z
N GLY A 1 1.51 -26.28 6.73
CA GLY A 1 2.58 -25.36 6.36
C GLY A 1 3.15 -24.78 7.63
N GLU A 2 4.45 -24.53 7.67
CA GLU A 2 5.11 -23.99 8.87
C GLU A 2 4.56 -22.61 9.23
N LEU A 3 4.43 -22.36 10.52
CA LEU A 3 3.94 -21.10 11.07
C LEU A 3 5.14 -20.21 11.43
N ILE A 4 5.00 -18.93 11.15
CA ILE A 4 5.93 -17.88 11.59
C ILE A 4 5.17 -16.88 12.44
N CYS A 5 5.80 -16.43 13.52
CA CYS A 5 5.27 -15.41 14.42
C CYS A 5 5.84 -14.05 14.01
N LEU A 6 4.97 -13.17 13.52
CA LEU A 6 5.33 -11.81 13.15
C LEU A 6 4.70 -10.84 14.15
N GLN A 7 5.49 -9.97 14.74
CA GLN A 7 5.01 -8.90 15.60
C GLN A 7 4.84 -7.62 14.78
N VAL A 8 3.61 -7.09 14.76
CA VAL A 8 3.30 -5.78 14.20
C VAL A 8 2.78 -4.92 15.33
N GLU A 9 3.47 -3.82 15.61
CA GLU A 9 3.25 -3.01 16.80
C GLU A 9 3.27 -3.87 18.09
N ARG A 10 2.10 -4.09 18.70
CA ARG A 10 1.89 -4.83 19.95
C ARG A 10 1.12 -6.15 19.74
N VAL A 11 0.93 -6.58 18.50
CA VAL A 11 0.15 -7.77 18.14
C VAL A 11 1.03 -8.79 17.45
N ILE A 12 0.94 -10.05 17.90
CA ILE A 12 1.64 -11.18 17.28
C ILE A 12 0.67 -11.92 16.36
N TYR A 13 1.07 -12.06 15.10
CA TYR A 13 0.34 -12.76 14.06
C TYR A 13 1.02 -14.10 13.78
N HIS A 14 0.21 -15.17 13.71
CA HIS A 14 0.66 -16.51 13.36
C HIS A 14 0.25 -16.79 11.92
N ILE A 15 1.23 -16.93 11.02
CA ILE A 15 0.99 -16.92 9.58
C ILE A 15 1.66 -18.13 8.96
N HIS A 16 1.00 -18.76 8.00
CA HIS A 16 1.63 -19.81 7.21
C HIS A 16 2.69 -19.22 6.29
N LEU A 17 3.96 -19.58 6.54
CA LEU A 17 5.12 -19.06 5.81
C LEU A 17 4.97 -19.22 4.29
N THR A 18 4.39 -20.34 3.87
CA THR A 18 4.11 -20.66 2.46
C THR A 18 3.26 -19.61 1.74
N GLN A 19 2.46 -18.83 2.46
CA GLN A 19 1.64 -17.76 1.88
C GLN A 19 2.45 -16.49 1.60
N LEU A 20 3.53 -16.25 2.35
CA LEU A 20 4.37 -15.05 2.20
C LEU A 20 5.51 -15.27 1.21
N ILE A 21 6.25 -16.38 1.33
CA ILE A 21 7.44 -16.65 0.49
C ILE A 21 7.11 -16.82 -1.00
N ARG A 22 5.85 -17.13 -1.34
CA ARG A 22 5.39 -17.26 -2.73
C ARG A 22 5.07 -15.93 -3.40
N LEU A 23 5.03 -14.84 -2.64
CA LEU A 23 4.61 -13.53 -3.14
C LEU A 23 5.77 -12.80 -3.85
N SER A 24 7.01 -13.02 -3.43
CA SER A 24 8.21 -12.38 -3.97
C SER A 24 9.47 -13.05 -3.44
N ASP A 25 10.57 -12.92 -4.17
CA ASP A 25 11.89 -13.39 -3.71
C ASP A 25 12.36 -12.65 -2.45
N VAL A 26 12.09 -11.35 -2.31
CA VAL A 26 12.40 -10.58 -1.10
C VAL A 26 11.73 -11.18 0.15
N MET A 27 10.45 -11.54 0.08
CA MET A 27 9.76 -12.25 1.16
C MET A 27 10.38 -13.62 1.45
N ASN A 28 10.86 -14.32 0.42
CA ASN A 28 11.58 -15.57 0.59
C ASN A 28 12.98 -15.35 1.20
N ASP A 29 13.63 -14.22 0.96
CA ASP A 29 14.94 -13.95 1.58
C ASP A 29 14.79 -13.46 3.02
N ILE A 30 13.75 -12.67 3.31
CA ILE A 30 13.45 -12.16 4.66
C ILE A 30 12.91 -13.27 5.56
N PHE A 31 11.99 -14.09 5.05
CA PHE A 31 11.27 -15.09 5.84
C PHE A 31 11.64 -16.53 5.51
N GLY A 32 12.24 -16.78 4.35
CA GLY A 32 12.73 -18.09 3.99
C GLY A 32 13.95 -18.45 4.82
N ILE A 33 14.06 -19.74 5.07
CA ILE A 33 14.91 -20.26 6.13
C ILE A 33 15.96 -21.13 5.48
N PRO A 34 17.25 -20.94 5.80
CA PRO A 34 18.27 -21.89 5.43
C PRO A 34 17.92 -23.24 6.08
N ASP A 35 17.63 -24.23 5.26
CA ASP A 35 17.57 -25.66 5.62
C ASP A 35 16.52 -26.09 6.66
N GLY A 36 15.23 -26.00 6.31
CA GLY A 36 14.21 -27.02 6.62
C GLY A 36 13.98 -27.46 8.08
N LYS A 37 14.46 -26.72 9.09
CA LYS A 37 14.32 -27.04 10.51
C LYS A 37 13.47 -25.99 11.24
N LEU A 38 12.21 -25.88 10.84
CA LEU A 38 11.31 -24.82 11.32
C LEU A 38 10.62 -25.10 12.67
N ALA A 39 10.68 -26.33 13.18
CA ALA A 39 9.85 -26.72 14.33
C ALA A 39 10.62 -27.12 15.60
N THR A 40 11.95 -27.06 15.62
CA THR A 40 12.73 -27.63 16.75
C THR A 40 13.51 -26.63 17.60
N ASP A 41 13.72 -25.40 17.12
CA ASP A 41 14.42 -24.39 17.91
C ASP A 41 13.46 -23.29 18.43
N PRO A 42 13.10 -23.30 19.72
CA PRO A 42 12.23 -22.28 20.30
C PRO A 42 12.90 -20.90 20.38
N LEU A 43 14.22 -20.80 20.23
CA LEU A 43 14.98 -19.54 20.27
C LEU A 43 15.15 -18.88 18.89
N ARG A 44 14.61 -19.49 17.84
CA ARG A 44 14.68 -18.97 16.46
C ARG A 44 13.92 -17.65 16.31
N GLU A 45 14.45 -16.75 15.50
CA GLU A 45 13.72 -15.58 15.03
C GLU A 45 12.45 -15.98 14.23
N GLY A 46 11.32 -15.39 14.56
CA GLY A 46 10.00 -15.78 14.05
C GLY A 46 9.33 -16.92 14.83
N SER A 47 9.86 -17.30 16.00
CA SER A 47 9.19 -18.19 16.97
C SER A 47 8.23 -17.40 17.88
N GLU A 48 7.44 -18.08 18.70
CA GLU A 48 6.58 -17.42 19.70
C GLU A 48 7.38 -16.63 20.75
N LEU A 49 8.58 -17.09 21.10
CA LEU A 49 9.45 -16.42 22.08
C LEU A 49 10.23 -15.25 21.49
N TYR A 50 10.53 -15.31 20.19
CA TYR A 50 11.28 -14.30 19.46
C TYR A 50 10.58 -13.97 18.13
N PRO A 51 9.41 -13.32 18.16
CA PRO A 51 8.68 -12.98 16.94
C PRO A 51 9.46 -11.97 16.10
N LEU A 52 9.33 -12.06 14.79
CA LEU A 52 9.94 -11.11 13.85
C LEU A 52 9.16 -9.79 13.89
N TYR A 53 9.82 -8.72 14.31
CA TYR A 53 9.20 -7.40 14.37
C TYR A 53 9.18 -6.72 13.00
N LEU A 54 7.99 -6.40 12.49
CA LEU A 54 7.84 -5.66 11.23
C LEU A 54 7.90 -4.15 11.50
N GLU A 55 9.12 -3.63 11.54
CA GLU A 55 9.35 -2.21 11.78
C GLU A 55 8.72 -1.33 10.70
N GLY A 56 8.05 -0.24 11.10
CA GLY A 56 7.44 0.73 10.18
C GLY A 56 6.21 0.21 9.42
N VAL A 57 5.63 -0.92 9.86
CA VAL A 57 4.34 -1.41 9.38
C VAL A 57 3.30 -1.14 10.47
N GLU A 58 2.24 -0.42 10.12
CA GLU A 58 1.11 -0.23 11.04
C GLU A 58 0.23 -1.46 11.07
N LYS A 59 -0.41 -1.70 12.22
CA LYS A 59 -1.30 -2.86 12.40
C LYS A 59 -2.40 -2.92 11.33
N GLN A 60 -3.04 -1.80 11.04
CA GLN A 60 -4.13 -1.76 10.06
C GLN A 60 -3.65 -2.02 8.64
N GLU A 61 -2.46 -1.52 8.27
CA GLU A 61 -1.86 -1.78 6.96
C GLU A 61 -1.56 -3.27 6.78
N TRP A 62 -1.06 -3.90 7.83
CA TRP A 62 -0.78 -5.32 7.85
C TRP A 62 -2.05 -6.17 7.72
N GLU A 63 -3.12 -5.83 8.44
CA GLU A 63 -4.39 -6.53 8.34
C GLU A 63 -5.04 -6.38 6.95
N ASP A 64 -4.98 -5.18 6.35
CA ASP A 64 -5.42 -4.92 4.98
C ASP A 64 -4.63 -5.76 3.96
N PHE A 65 -3.31 -5.90 4.15
CA PHE A 65 -2.45 -6.74 3.31
C PHE A 65 -2.77 -8.24 3.47
N LEU A 66 -2.92 -8.72 4.70
CA LEU A 66 -3.28 -10.12 4.96
C LEU A 66 -4.65 -10.48 4.38
N ALA A 67 -5.60 -9.56 4.38
CA ALA A 67 -6.89 -9.77 3.74
C ALA A 67 -6.74 -10.09 2.25
N TRP A 68 -5.83 -9.39 1.55
CA TRP A 68 -5.50 -9.70 0.16
C TRP A 68 -4.75 -11.02 0.00
N VAL A 69 -3.71 -11.29 0.81
CA VAL A 69 -2.90 -12.52 0.74
C VAL A 69 -3.76 -13.77 0.90
N TYR A 70 -4.65 -13.77 1.89
CA TYR A 70 -5.52 -14.91 2.17
C TYR A 70 -6.78 -14.94 1.28
N ARG A 71 -6.91 -14.00 0.33
CA ARG A 71 -8.13 -13.78 -0.47
C ARG A 71 -9.37 -13.79 0.41
N ALA A 72 -9.21 -13.23 1.60
CA ALA A 72 -10.22 -13.22 2.61
C ALA A 72 -11.38 -12.38 2.06
N GLU A 73 -12.56 -12.98 1.87
CA GLU A 73 -13.82 -12.25 1.62
C GLU A 73 -14.23 -11.38 2.84
N PHE A 74 -13.31 -11.20 3.78
CA PHE A 74 -13.52 -10.65 5.09
C PHE A 74 -13.55 -9.13 4.98
N VAL A 75 -14.78 -8.66 4.85
CA VAL A 75 -15.35 -7.39 5.32
C VAL A 75 -16.11 -6.79 4.14
N PRO A 76 -17.45 -6.70 4.22
CA PRO A 76 -18.22 -5.90 3.27
C PRO A 76 -17.63 -4.50 3.30
N VAL A 77 -16.88 -4.11 2.26
CA VAL A 77 -16.23 -2.81 2.27
C VAL A 77 -17.31 -1.77 2.08
N LYS A 78 -17.61 -1.03 3.16
CA LYS A 78 -18.83 -0.22 3.27
C LYS A 78 -18.74 1.13 2.55
N SER A 79 -17.54 1.58 2.16
CA SER A 79 -17.33 2.85 1.46
C SER A 79 -16.06 2.87 0.62
N ASP A 80 -16.02 3.75 -0.40
CA ASP A 80 -14.82 3.94 -1.24
C ASP A 80 -13.61 4.43 -0.45
N VAL A 81 -13.82 5.20 0.64
CA VAL A 81 -12.72 5.61 1.54
C VAL A 81 -12.04 4.40 2.20
N HIS A 82 -12.81 3.40 2.62
CA HIS A 82 -12.23 2.16 3.18
C HIS A 82 -11.50 1.35 2.11
N ARG A 83 -12.04 1.31 0.89
CA ARG A 83 -11.41 0.61 -0.24
C ARG A 83 -10.10 1.29 -0.63
N GLU A 84 -10.09 2.62 -0.70
CA GLU A 84 -8.89 3.39 -1.00
C GLU A 84 -7.81 3.10 0.03
N ARG A 85 -8.12 3.19 1.33
CA ARG A 85 -7.17 2.86 2.40
C ARG A 85 -6.60 1.45 2.22
N LEU A 86 -7.46 0.45 2.02
CA LEU A 86 -7.03 -0.94 1.86
C LEU A 86 -6.07 -1.10 0.68
N TYR A 87 -6.38 -0.51 -0.48
CA TYR A 87 -5.51 -0.61 -1.65
C TYR A 87 -4.22 0.19 -1.48
N LEU A 88 -4.23 1.31 -0.73
CA LEU A 88 -3.02 2.04 -0.38
C LEU A 88 -2.11 1.26 0.58
N SER A 89 -2.68 0.61 1.60
CA SER A 89 -1.96 -0.31 2.48
C SER A 89 -1.30 -1.44 1.67
N LEU A 90 -2.06 -2.04 0.76
CA LEU A 90 -1.57 -3.08 -0.14
C LEU A 90 -0.47 -2.57 -1.06
N LEU A 91 -0.64 -1.40 -1.68
CA LEU A 91 0.34 -0.79 -2.57
C LEU A 91 1.66 -0.51 -1.82
N LYS A 92 1.58 0.12 -0.65
CA LYS A 92 2.75 0.42 0.20
C LYS A 92 3.53 -0.82 0.56
N LEU A 93 2.85 -1.84 1.09
CA LEU A 93 3.50 -3.06 1.56
C LEU A 93 3.98 -3.94 0.40
N SER A 94 3.22 -4.02 -0.70
CA SER A 94 3.66 -4.75 -1.90
C SER A 94 4.87 -4.09 -2.55
N ALA A 95 4.92 -2.76 -2.61
CA ALA A 95 6.09 -2.05 -3.12
C ALA A 95 7.31 -2.25 -2.22
N ARG A 96 7.12 -2.19 -0.89
CA ARG A 96 8.18 -2.41 0.10
C ARG A 96 8.84 -3.79 -0.02
N TRP A 97 8.07 -4.82 -0.33
CA TRP A 97 8.54 -6.19 -0.44
C TRP A 97 8.60 -6.71 -1.89
N GLU A 98 8.59 -5.81 -2.87
CA GLU A 98 8.73 -6.13 -4.29
C GLU A 98 7.71 -7.16 -4.83
N ILE A 99 6.51 -7.19 -4.24
CA ILE A 99 5.40 -8.04 -4.67
C ILE A 99 4.72 -7.41 -5.88
N SER A 100 5.31 -7.64 -7.06
CA SER A 100 4.86 -7.01 -8.31
C SER A 100 3.38 -7.26 -8.62
N SER A 101 2.85 -8.44 -8.31
CA SER A 101 1.43 -8.79 -8.49
C SER A 101 0.50 -7.99 -7.55
N GLY A 102 0.95 -7.73 -6.32
CA GLY A 102 0.23 -6.93 -5.34
C GLY A 102 0.23 -5.44 -5.72
N VAL A 103 1.34 -4.93 -6.23
CA VAL A 103 1.44 -3.56 -6.77
C VAL A 103 0.48 -3.39 -7.95
N ALA A 104 0.52 -4.29 -8.93
CA ALA A 104 -0.35 -4.22 -10.11
C ALA A 104 -1.84 -4.31 -9.73
N TYR A 105 -2.19 -5.22 -8.82
CA TYR A 105 -3.55 -5.36 -8.31
C TYR A 105 -4.03 -4.09 -7.60
N ALA A 106 -3.20 -3.52 -6.72
CA ALA A 106 -3.57 -2.31 -5.98
C ALA A 106 -3.79 -1.11 -6.90
N ILE A 107 -2.94 -0.92 -7.91
CA ILE A 107 -3.10 0.15 -8.90
C ILE A 107 -4.42 -0.02 -9.66
N ASP A 108 -4.66 -1.18 -10.27
CA ASP A 108 -5.89 -1.47 -11.01
C ASP A 108 -7.15 -1.29 -10.13
N ALA A 109 -7.07 -1.68 -8.86
CA ALA A 109 -8.16 -1.51 -7.91
C ALA A 109 -8.41 -0.04 -7.55
N LEU A 110 -7.35 0.77 -7.39
CA LEU A 110 -7.47 2.21 -7.14
C LEU A 110 -8.00 2.97 -8.38
N GLU A 111 -7.65 2.57 -9.60
CA GLU A 111 -8.20 3.17 -10.84
C GLU A 111 -9.73 3.04 -10.90
N LYS A 112 -10.25 1.94 -10.36
CA LYS A 112 -11.69 1.64 -10.32
C LYS A 112 -12.45 2.42 -9.24
N LEU A 113 -11.79 3.15 -8.35
CA LEU A 113 -12.44 3.96 -7.30
C LEU A 113 -12.91 5.34 -7.77
N ASN A 114 -12.68 5.72 -9.03
CA ASN A 114 -13.07 7.02 -9.60
C ASN A 114 -12.69 8.21 -8.68
N LEU A 115 -11.43 8.21 -8.23
CA LEU A 115 -10.91 9.19 -7.28
C LEU A 115 -10.95 10.61 -7.88
N PRO A 116 -11.16 11.66 -7.06
CA PRO A 116 -11.03 13.04 -7.51
C PRO A 116 -9.65 13.30 -8.11
N ALA A 117 -9.57 14.12 -9.17
CA ALA A 117 -8.31 14.36 -9.88
C ALA A 117 -7.19 14.91 -8.99
N VAL A 118 -7.51 15.74 -7.99
CA VAL A 118 -6.52 16.22 -7.00
C VAL A 118 -5.95 15.06 -6.19
N ARG A 119 -6.82 14.16 -5.70
CA ARG A 119 -6.41 12.96 -4.96
C ARG A 119 -5.62 12.01 -5.84
N GLN A 120 -6.02 11.84 -7.10
CA GLN A 120 -5.29 11.05 -8.08
C GLN A 120 -3.87 11.60 -8.30
N LEU A 121 -3.71 12.92 -8.43
CA LEU A 121 -2.41 13.57 -8.60
C LEU A 121 -1.54 13.47 -7.34
N GLU A 122 -2.14 13.56 -6.14
CA GLU A 122 -1.45 13.35 -4.87
C GLU A 122 -0.86 11.94 -4.81
N LEU A 123 -1.69 10.91 -5.03
CA LEU A 123 -1.27 9.51 -5.02
C LEU A 123 -0.24 9.20 -6.10
N ALA A 124 -0.42 9.74 -7.31
CA ALA A 124 0.53 9.58 -8.40
C ALA A 124 1.93 10.06 -8.04
N ARG A 125 2.03 11.14 -7.25
CA ARG A 125 3.31 11.65 -6.76
C ARG A 125 3.87 10.83 -5.62
N MET A 126 3.03 10.37 -4.69
CA MET A 126 3.46 9.58 -3.54
C MET A 126 4.00 8.20 -3.95
N TYR A 127 3.39 7.58 -4.95
CA TYR A 127 3.71 6.21 -5.38
C TYR A 127 4.33 6.14 -6.79
N THR A 128 4.74 7.28 -7.36
CA THR A 128 5.38 7.37 -8.68
C THR A 128 4.55 6.75 -9.82
N LEU A 129 3.23 6.95 -9.80
CA LEU A 129 2.30 6.46 -10.83
C LEU A 129 2.26 7.47 -11.99
N GLY A 130 3.27 7.43 -12.86
CA GLY A 130 3.45 8.41 -13.94
C GLY A 130 2.23 8.59 -14.86
N ASP A 131 1.57 7.49 -15.20
CA ASP A 131 0.42 7.48 -16.12
C ASP A 131 -0.81 8.22 -15.58
N TRP A 132 -0.87 8.43 -14.26
CA TRP A 132 -1.97 9.14 -13.61
C TRP A 132 -1.78 10.66 -13.59
N VAL A 133 -0.54 11.14 -13.76
CA VAL A 133 -0.21 12.57 -13.61
C VAL A 133 -0.87 13.40 -14.71
N GLN A 134 -0.69 13.03 -15.97
CA GLN A 134 -1.20 13.83 -17.10
C GLN A 134 -2.73 13.90 -17.13
N PRO A 135 -3.49 12.79 -16.99
CA PRO A 135 -4.95 12.85 -16.93
C PRO A 135 -5.46 13.71 -15.78
N ALA A 136 -4.90 13.55 -14.58
CA ALA A 136 -5.30 14.31 -13.40
C ALA A 136 -5.06 15.82 -13.58
N VAL A 137 -3.86 16.21 -14.06
CA VAL A 137 -3.53 17.62 -14.34
C VAL A 137 -4.49 18.21 -15.38
N LYS A 138 -4.82 17.48 -16.45
CA LYS A 138 -5.76 17.94 -17.48
C LYS A 138 -7.14 18.23 -16.90
N VAL A 139 -7.65 17.36 -16.03
CA VAL A 139 -8.95 17.54 -15.37
C VAL A 139 -8.92 18.75 -14.43
N ILE A 140 -7.86 18.91 -13.63
CA ILE A 140 -7.71 20.04 -12.71
C ILE A 140 -7.67 21.37 -13.48
N LEU A 141 -6.88 21.44 -14.56
CA LEU A 141 -6.72 22.66 -15.35
C LEU A 141 -7.97 23.04 -16.16
N ALA A 142 -8.87 22.09 -16.44
CA ALA A 142 -10.13 22.33 -17.13
C ALA A 142 -11.11 23.21 -16.32
N SER A 143 -10.92 23.35 -15.01
CA SER A 143 -11.71 24.23 -14.15
C SER A 143 -10.88 25.41 -13.61
N PRO A 144 -11.49 26.56 -13.26
CA PRO A 144 -10.79 27.63 -12.57
C PRO A 144 -10.15 27.12 -11.27
N LEU A 145 -8.86 27.37 -11.06
CA LEU A 145 -8.12 26.91 -9.88
C LEU A 145 -8.64 27.57 -8.58
N SER A 146 -9.35 28.68 -8.68
CA SER A 146 -10.06 29.33 -7.57
C SER A 146 -11.22 28.50 -7.00
N LYS A 147 -11.64 27.43 -7.69
CA LYS A 147 -12.66 26.50 -7.19
C LYS A 147 -12.09 25.41 -6.29
N LEU A 148 -10.77 25.28 -6.20
CA LEU A 148 -10.14 24.31 -5.32
C LEU A 148 -10.36 24.72 -3.87
N GLY A 149 -10.88 23.81 -3.06
CA GLY A 149 -11.06 24.04 -1.63
C GLY A 149 -9.75 23.88 -0.83
N ASP A 150 -9.75 24.33 0.42
CA ASP A 150 -8.56 24.28 1.29
C ASP A 150 -8.01 22.85 1.46
N GLY A 151 -8.88 21.83 1.48
CA GLY A 151 -8.48 20.43 1.55
C GLY A 151 -7.70 19.99 0.30
N GLU A 152 -8.16 20.37 -0.89
CA GLU A 152 -7.49 20.06 -2.16
C GLU A 152 -6.16 20.81 -2.28
N LEU A 153 -6.13 22.08 -1.86
CA LEU A 153 -4.90 22.87 -1.81
C LEU A 153 -3.86 22.25 -0.88
N SER A 154 -4.31 21.72 0.26
CA SER A 154 -3.44 21.01 1.21
C SER A 154 -2.87 19.72 0.61
N GLN A 155 -3.67 18.94 -0.12
CA GLN A 155 -3.23 17.72 -0.81
C GLN A 155 -2.21 18.00 -1.93
N LEU A 156 -2.42 19.05 -2.72
CA LEU A 156 -1.48 19.44 -3.77
C LEU A 156 -0.16 19.94 -3.15
N GLY A 157 -0.28 20.75 -2.10
CA GLY A 157 0.81 21.54 -1.54
C GLY A 157 1.21 22.70 -2.44
N LEU A 158 1.88 23.70 -1.85
CA LEU A 158 2.20 24.97 -2.50
C LEU A 158 2.99 24.80 -3.81
N LYS A 159 3.94 23.86 -3.83
CA LYS A 159 4.80 23.63 -4.99
C LYS A 159 3.99 23.18 -6.21
N VAL A 160 3.12 22.17 -6.07
CA VAL A 160 2.31 21.68 -7.19
C VAL A 160 1.28 22.71 -7.61
N TYR A 161 0.62 23.36 -6.65
CA TYR A 161 -0.32 24.43 -6.95
C TYR A 161 0.34 25.54 -7.79
N SER A 162 1.55 26.00 -7.40
CA SER A 162 2.28 27.03 -8.15
C SER A 162 2.62 26.60 -9.59
N LEU A 163 2.91 25.32 -9.80
CA LEU A 163 3.18 24.78 -11.14
C LEU A 163 1.90 24.75 -11.99
N LEU A 164 0.76 24.38 -11.39
CA LEU A 164 -0.54 24.37 -12.06
C LEU A 164 -0.96 25.79 -12.46
N VAL A 165 -0.75 26.79 -11.60
CA VAL A 165 -1.02 28.21 -11.93
C VAL A 165 -0.18 28.64 -13.12
N ARG A 166 1.14 28.42 -13.08
CA ARG A 166 2.06 28.76 -14.18
C ARG A 166 1.74 28.04 -15.48
N ALA A 167 1.28 26.79 -15.40
CA ALA A 167 0.85 26.04 -16.58
C ALA A 167 -0.42 26.67 -17.19
N LYS A 168 -1.39 27.03 -16.35
CA LYS A 168 -2.65 27.65 -16.78
C LYS A 168 -2.47 29.01 -17.42
N GLU A 169 -1.51 29.82 -16.95
CA GLU A 169 -1.17 31.12 -17.56
C GLU A 169 -0.55 31.01 -18.96
N LYS A 170 -0.01 29.84 -19.31
CA LYS A 170 0.62 29.56 -20.61
C LYS A 170 -0.31 28.86 -21.61
N MET A 171 -1.52 28.50 -21.18
CA MET A 171 -2.57 27.90 -22.01
C MET A 171 -3.47 28.99 -22.59
#